data_AF-A0A6C0FD58-F1
#
_entry.id   AF-A0A6C0FD58-F1
#
_cell.length_a   1.000
_cell.length_b   1.000
_cell.length_c   1.000
_cell.angle_alpha   90.00
_cell.angle_beta   90.00
_cell.angle_gamma   90.00
#
_symmetry.space_group_name_H-M   'P 1'
#
loop_
_entity.id
_entity.type
_entity.pdbx_description
1 polymer ?
#
loop_
_entity_poly.entity_id
_entity_poly.type
_entity_poly.pdbx_seq_one_letter_code
_entity_poly.pdbx_strand_id
1 'polypeptide(L)'
;MEICKFIDPKKNDSENTCHLNCRYGEYCYKHRRNHLIKDNMIDINNFTGLSKDYLKSDLLYYRKNKMNNKSSIGGKNELFDEIKDHINSLKRYDSEENYKDIILVQSIARGKIIRQKNENLKCNNDEDFYTYDELKNIEPKYFYSYKDKSGIRWGFDIRSLDKLIQMGYPNPYTTEEIPPSVILEVKLAMNSLKDENGYEDLTDTIVRDRKETIKQKIVDLFSFIEQSGYTCHVEWFTVLSVRRLKELYRQLEDIWNYRSQLSQQMKRNICPPNADIFRTPMIEVMNYSCKEDLQELILHEVTKFTQAQTDSDRKLGFMYFLIAFGMVSPQCYHAHVDWLSFMMN
;
A
#
# COMPACT_ATOMS: atom_id res chain seq x y z
N MET A 1 -45.22 23.71 49.08
CA MET A 1 -45.54 22.69 48.05
C MET A 1 -45.55 23.41 46.72
N GLU A 2 -44.83 22.88 45.73
CA GLU A 2 -44.83 23.45 44.38
C GLU A 2 -46.18 23.24 43.70
N ILE A 3 -46.59 24.23 42.91
CA ILE A 3 -47.87 24.28 42.20
C ILE A 3 -47.65 23.75 40.77
N CYS A 4 -48.57 22.90 40.29
CA CYS A 4 -48.50 22.22 38.99
C CYS A 4 -48.23 23.19 37.84
N LYS A 5 -47.16 23.02 37.05
CA LYS A 5 -46.78 23.93 35.95
C LYS A 5 -47.57 23.75 34.64
N PHE A 6 -48.83 23.30 34.71
CA PHE A 6 -49.61 23.04 33.49
C PHE A 6 -50.18 24.33 32.91
N ILE A 7 -49.88 24.59 31.64
CA ILE A 7 -50.41 25.71 30.88
C ILE A 7 -51.45 25.16 29.90
N ASP A 8 -52.68 25.68 29.97
CA ASP A 8 -53.76 25.29 29.06
C ASP A 8 -53.56 25.95 27.69
N PRO A 9 -53.30 25.18 26.61
CA PRO A 9 -53.03 25.73 25.29
C PRO A 9 -54.23 26.46 24.65
N LYS A 10 -55.42 26.44 25.28
CA LYS A 10 -56.61 27.18 24.81
C LYS A 10 -56.80 28.54 25.46
N LYS A 11 -55.98 28.90 26.45
CA LYS A 11 -56.00 30.22 27.10
C LYS A 11 -54.67 30.91 26.79
N ASN A 12 -54.73 32.16 26.31
CA ASN A 12 -53.55 32.93 25.89
C ASN A 12 -52.41 32.84 26.92
N ASP A 13 -51.21 32.61 26.39
CA ASP A 13 -49.98 32.21 27.07
C ASP A 13 -49.53 33.17 28.18
N SER A 14 -49.47 32.66 29.42
CA SER A 14 -48.39 32.87 30.42
C SER A 14 -48.82 32.53 31.85
N GLU A 15 -50.12 32.34 32.12
CA GLU A 15 -50.61 32.03 33.47
C GLU A 15 -50.82 30.53 33.67
N ASN A 16 -50.22 30.01 34.73
CA ASN A 16 -50.42 28.65 35.19
C ASN A 16 -51.88 28.48 35.67
N THR A 17 -52.68 27.71 34.92
CA THR A 17 -54.12 27.56 35.19
C THR A 17 -54.43 26.50 36.24
N CYS A 18 -53.42 25.78 36.74
CA CYS A 18 -53.60 24.68 37.66
C CYS A 18 -53.07 25.02 39.06
N HIS A 19 -53.96 25.23 40.02
CA HIS A 19 -53.59 25.50 41.42
C HIS A 19 -53.40 24.24 42.28
N LEU A 20 -53.30 23.06 41.67
CA LEU A 20 -53.13 21.80 42.39
C LEU A 20 -51.66 21.54 42.72
N ASN A 21 -51.40 20.95 43.89
CA ASN A 21 -50.06 20.58 44.31
C ASN A 21 -49.45 19.50 43.40
N CYS A 22 -48.15 19.65 43.11
CA CYS A 22 -47.37 18.68 42.36
C CYS A 22 -47.29 17.33 43.08
N ARG A 23 -47.48 16.24 42.34
CA ARG A 23 -47.30 14.85 42.80
C ARG A 23 -46.49 13.98 41.83
N TYR A 24 -46.26 14.46 40.61
CA TYR A 24 -45.56 13.75 39.53
C TYR A 24 -44.60 14.74 38.87
N GLY A 25 -43.37 14.84 39.40
CA GLY A 25 -42.42 15.90 39.05
C GLY A 25 -43.04 17.28 39.23
N GLU A 26 -43.14 18.04 38.15
CA GLU A 26 -43.69 19.41 38.13
C GLU A 26 -45.22 19.45 37.91
N TYR A 27 -45.90 18.30 37.91
CA TYR A 27 -47.33 18.18 37.56
C TYR A 27 -48.17 17.57 38.69
N CYS A 28 -49.46 17.95 38.74
CA CYS A 28 -50.45 17.36 39.64
C CYS A 28 -51.03 16.05 39.10
N TYR A 29 -51.85 15.36 39.91
CA TYR A 29 -52.52 14.13 39.50
C TYR A 29 -53.37 14.27 38.22
N LYS A 30 -54.03 15.41 37.99
CA LYS A 30 -54.82 15.63 36.76
C LYS A 30 -53.94 15.74 35.51
N HIS A 31 -52.73 16.30 35.64
CA HIS A 31 -51.80 16.53 34.54
C HIS A 31 -50.61 15.56 34.53
N ARG A 32 -50.69 14.47 35.31
CA ARG A 32 -49.64 13.43 35.39
C ARG A 32 -49.22 12.86 34.03
N ARG A 33 -50.13 12.83 33.05
CA ARG A 33 -49.82 12.36 31.69
C ARG A 33 -48.65 13.12 31.06
N ASN A 34 -48.47 14.41 31.36
CA ASN A 34 -47.36 15.21 30.83
C ASN A 34 -46.00 14.87 31.45
N HIS A 35 -46.00 14.23 32.61
CA HIS A 35 -44.79 13.71 33.25
C HIS A 35 -44.50 12.26 32.85
N LEU A 36 -45.56 11.46 32.70
CA LEU A 36 -45.47 10.01 32.49
C LEU A 36 -45.40 9.62 31.00
N ILE A 37 -45.88 10.47 30.10
CA ILE A 37 -45.94 10.22 28.66
C ILE A 37 -45.19 11.34 27.93
N LYS A 38 -44.22 10.96 27.09
CA LYS A 38 -43.47 11.85 26.20
C LYS A 38 -43.61 11.35 24.76
N ASP A 39 -43.95 12.23 23.82
CA ASP A 39 -44.19 11.88 22.41
C ASP A 39 -45.20 10.73 22.22
N ASN A 40 -46.27 10.74 23.02
CA ASN A 40 -47.29 9.68 23.12
C ASN A 40 -46.78 8.31 23.60
N MET A 41 -45.53 8.20 24.06
CA MET A 41 -44.95 6.99 24.63
C MET A 41 -44.78 7.09 26.14
N ILE A 42 -44.90 5.97 26.84
CA ILE A 42 -44.57 5.89 28.26
C ILE A 42 -43.08 6.18 28.42
N ASP A 43 -42.76 7.18 29.26
CA ASP A 43 -41.39 7.49 29.62
C ASP A 43 -40.90 6.46 30.65
N ILE A 44 -39.90 5.67 30.26
CA ILE A 44 -39.32 4.59 31.06
C ILE A 44 -38.69 5.15 32.36
N ASN A 45 -38.11 6.35 32.28
CA ASN A 45 -37.42 6.98 33.42
C ASN A 45 -38.42 7.43 34.49
N ASN A 46 -39.62 7.86 34.07
CA ASN A 46 -40.67 8.36 34.95
C ASN A 46 -41.76 7.30 35.24
N PHE A 47 -41.50 6.02 34.95
CA PHE A 47 -42.49 4.96 35.11
C PHE A 47 -42.81 4.65 36.59
N THR A 48 -44.04 4.95 36.99
CA THR A 48 -44.52 4.83 38.38
C THR A 48 -44.85 3.41 38.87
N GLY A 49 -45.03 2.45 37.96
CA GLY A 49 -45.39 1.07 38.34
C GLY A 49 -46.82 0.85 38.84
N LEU A 50 -47.70 1.85 38.71
CA LEU A 50 -49.11 1.79 39.14
C LEU A 50 -50.10 1.87 37.95
N SER A 51 -50.94 0.85 37.76
CA SER A 51 -51.93 0.78 36.66
C SER A 51 -52.90 1.98 36.61
N LYS A 52 -53.24 2.56 37.76
CA LYS A 52 -54.16 3.73 37.86
C LYS A 52 -53.60 4.99 37.19
N ASP A 53 -52.28 5.12 37.08
CA ASP A 53 -51.65 6.33 36.57
C ASP A 53 -51.75 6.44 35.05
N TYR A 54 -51.91 5.30 34.35
CA TYR A 54 -51.91 5.23 32.89
C TYR A 54 -53.32 5.02 32.33
N LEU A 55 -53.58 5.59 31.15
CA LEU A 55 -54.79 5.32 30.37
C LEU A 55 -54.62 4.05 29.55
N LYS A 56 -55.72 3.32 29.30
CA LYS A 56 -55.68 2.10 28.46
C LYS A 56 -55.18 2.40 27.04
N SER A 57 -55.51 3.58 26.49
CA SER A 57 -55.05 4.03 25.18
C SER A 57 -53.52 4.19 25.11
N ASP A 58 -52.91 4.75 26.16
CA ASP A 58 -51.46 4.98 26.22
C ASP A 58 -50.71 3.63 26.32
N LEU A 59 -51.24 2.69 27.11
CA LEU A 59 -50.72 1.32 27.20
C LEU A 59 -50.80 0.58 25.84
N LEU A 60 -51.93 0.67 25.14
CA LEU A 60 -52.10 0.05 23.82
C LEU A 60 -51.15 0.65 22.78
N TYR A 61 -50.94 1.98 22.83
CA TYR A 61 -50.01 2.65 21.93
C TYR A 61 -48.56 2.22 22.17
N TYR A 62 -48.13 2.16 23.43
CA TYR A 62 -46.80 1.69 23.79
C TYR A 62 -46.56 0.24 23.34
N ARG A 63 -47.51 -0.65 23.61
CA ARG A 63 -47.42 -2.06 23.21
C ARG A 63 -47.32 -2.25 21.70
N LYS A 64 -48.14 -1.53 20.93
CA LYS A 64 -48.14 -1.60 19.47
C LYS A 64 -46.81 -1.14 18.87
N ASN A 65 -46.28 -0.02 19.36
CA ASN A 65 -45.17 0.68 18.70
C ASN A 65 -43.80 0.35 19.29
N LYS A 66 -43.71 -0.01 20.57
CA LYS A 66 -42.43 -0.33 21.24
C LYS A 66 -42.19 -1.83 21.37
N MET A 67 -43.23 -2.61 21.66
CA MET A 67 -43.14 -4.07 21.78
C MET A 67 -43.44 -4.79 20.46
N ASN A 68 -43.86 -4.07 19.41
CA ASN A 68 -44.27 -4.63 18.11
C ASN A 68 -45.35 -5.74 18.21
N ASN A 69 -46.18 -5.73 19.25
CA ASN A 69 -47.21 -6.74 19.46
C ASN A 69 -48.61 -6.16 19.18
N LYS A 70 -49.34 -6.78 18.24
CA LYS A 70 -50.69 -6.36 17.79
C LYS A 70 -51.80 -7.31 18.25
N SER A 71 -51.50 -8.32 19.06
CA SER A 71 -52.53 -9.29 19.49
C SER A 71 -53.60 -8.66 20.37
N SER A 72 -54.84 -9.16 20.26
CA SER A 72 -55.96 -8.70 21.10
C SER A 72 -55.69 -9.07 22.55
N ILE A 73 -55.79 -8.11 23.46
CA ILE A 73 -55.58 -8.33 24.90
C ILE A 73 -56.80 -7.94 25.72
N GLY A 74 -56.98 -8.70 26.80
CA GLY A 74 -58.01 -8.55 27.83
C GLY A 74 -57.89 -7.28 28.69
N GLY A 75 -58.06 -7.45 29.99
CA GLY A 75 -58.29 -6.35 30.93
C GLY A 75 -57.17 -5.31 30.96
N LYS A 76 -57.47 -4.07 31.38
CA LYS A 76 -56.47 -3.00 31.53
C LYS A 76 -55.27 -3.43 32.39
N ASN A 77 -55.52 -4.24 33.43
CA ASN A 77 -54.49 -4.68 34.37
C ASN A 77 -53.53 -5.69 33.74
N GLU A 78 -54.03 -6.67 32.97
CA GLU A 78 -53.18 -7.62 32.24
C GLU A 78 -52.25 -6.91 31.26
N LEU A 79 -52.78 -5.92 30.53
CA LEU A 79 -52.00 -5.09 29.63
C LEU A 79 -50.91 -4.30 30.38
N PHE A 80 -51.23 -3.81 31.58
CA PHE A 80 -50.28 -3.08 32.41
C PHE A 80 -49.17 -3.98 32.93
N ASP A 81 -49.50 -5.18 33.38
CA ASP A 81 -48.52 -6.14 33.92
C ASP A 81 -47.53 -6.58 32.84
N GLU A 82 -48.00 -6.87 31.61
CA GLU A 82 -47.12 -7.19 30.46
C GLU A 82 -46.15 -6.04 30.15
N ILE A 83 -46.65 -4.79 30.13
CA ILE A 83 -45.80 -3.61 29.88
C ILE A 83 -44.82 -3.39 31.02
N LYS A 84 -45.25 -3.61 32.27
CA LYS A 84 -44.39 -3.50 33.45
C LYS A 84 -43.25 -4.50 33.39
N ASP A 85 -43.52 -5.75 33.03
CA ASP A 85 -42.50 -6.78 32.86
C ASP A 85 -41.53 -6.43 31.74
N HIS A 86 -42.03 -5.92 30.62
CA HIS A 86 -41.19 -5.43 29.53
C HIS A 86 -40.29 -4.26 29.99
N ILE A 87 -40.83 -3.25 30.66
CA ILE A 87 -40.04 -2.11 31.17
C ILE A 87 -39.00 -2.59 32.18
N ASN A 88 -39.35 -3.50 33.09
CA ASN A 88 -38.41 -4.08 34.04
C ASN A 88 -37.30 -4.89 33.35
N SER A 89 -37.61 -5.56 32.24
CA SER A 89 -36.58 -6.24 31.43
C SER A 89 -35.59 -5.24 30.82
N LEU A 90 -36.04 -4.04 30.45
CA LEU A 90 -35.19 -2.98 29.90
C LEU A 90 -34.30 -2.34 30.96
N LYS A 91 -34.81 -2.16 32.18
CA LYS A 91 -34.03 -1.63 33.32
C LYS A 91 -32.79 -2.47 33.65
N ARG A 92 -32.77 -3.75 33.27
CA ARG A 92 -31.58 -4.59 33.40
C ARG A 92 -30.39 -4.03 32.63
N TYR A 93 -30.61 -3.32 31.53
CA TYR A 93 -29.54 -2.78 30.69
C TYR A 93 -29.09 -1.36 31.10
N ASP A 94 -29.72 -0.78 32.12
CA ASP A 94 -29.49 0.61 32.58
C ASP A 94 -28.48 0.70 33.75
N SER A 95 -27.91 -0.44 34.19
CA SER A 95 -26.85 -0.47 35.20
C SER A 95 -25.49 -0.14 34.58
N GLU A 96 -24.65 0.60 35.31
CA GLU A 96 -23.30 0.99 34.87
C GLU A 96 -22.41 -0.22 34.50
N GLU A 97 -22.64 -1.39 35.14
CA GLU A 97 -21.92 -2.63 34.84
C GLU A 97 -22.25 -3.19 33.44
N ASN A 98 -23.50 -3.08 32.98
CA ASN A 98 -23.97 -3.67 31.72
C ASN A 98 -23.64 -2.81 30.49
N TYR A 99 -23.25 -1.54 30.68
CA TYR A 99 -22.79 -0.68 29.59
C TYR A 99 -21.52 -1.23 28.91
N LYS A 100 -20.64 -1.89 29.67
CA LYS A 100 -19.41 -2.52 29.13
C LYS A 100 -19.73 -3.65 28.16
N ASP A 101 -20.73 -4.47 28.47
CA ASP A 101 -21.16 -5.58 27.61
C ASP A 101 -21.78 -5.07 26.31
N ILE A 102 -22.57 -3.99 26.38
CA ILE A 102 -23.13 -3.33 25.19
C ILE A 102 -22.01 -2.79 24.29
N ILE A 103 -21.00 -2.12 24.86
CA ILE A 103 -19.83 -1.64 24.10
C ILE A 103 -19.08 -2.82 23.46
N LEU A 104 -18.91 -3.92 24.18
CA LEU A 104 -18.24 -5.12 23.68
C LEU A 104 -19.00 -5.72 22.49
N VAL A 105 -20.31 -5.88 22.59
CA VAL A 105 -21.14 -6.37 21.47
C VAL A 105 -21.04 -5.44 20.26
N GLN A 106 -21.12 -4.12 20.49
CA GLN A 106 -20.95 -3.12 19.44
C GLN A 106 -19.55 -3.14 18.82
N SER A 107 -18.49 -3.37 19.61
CA SER A 107 -17.12 -3.45 19.11
C SER A 107 -16.92 -4.71 18.25
N ILE A 108 -17.49 -5.85 18.66
CA ILE A 108 -17.47 -7.11 17.90
C ILE A 108 -18.20 -6.92 16.56
N ALA A 109 -19.38 -6.31 16.56
CA ALA A 109 -20.16 -6.05 15.35
C ALA A 109 -19.41 -5.12 14.39
N ARG A 110 -18.88 -3.99 14.88
CA ARG A 110 -18.05 -3.07 14.08
C ARG A 110 -16.80 -3.76 13.53
N GLY A 111 -16.13 -4.56 14.35
CA GLY A 111 -14.96 -5.34 13.95
C GLY A 111 -15.28 -6.39 12.88
N LYS A 112 -16.46 -7.03 12.92
CA LYS A 112 -16.90 -7.97 11.87
C LYS A 112 -17.04 -7.28 10.51
N ILE A 113 -17.61 -6.07 10.47
CA ILE A 113 -17.77 -5.30 9.24
C ILE A 113 -16.40 -4.98 8.63
N ILE A 114 -15.43 -4.53 9.44
CA ILE A 114 -14.08 -4.22 8.98
C ILE A 114 -13.36 -5.48 8.49
N ARG A 115 -13.44 -6.59 9.23
CA ARG A 115 -12.84 -7.87 8.81
C ARG A 115 -13.40 -8.37 7.50
N GLN A 116 -14.72 -8.32 7.30
CA GLN A 116 -15.35 -8.68 6.03
C GLN A 116 -14.88 -7.78 4.87
N LYS A 117 -14.71 -6.48 5.11
CA LYS A 117 -14.16 -5.56 4.12
C LYS A 117 -12.73 -5.94 3.74
N ASN A 118 -11.88 -6.26 4.72
CA ASN A 118 -10.50 -6.64 4.50
C ASN A 118 -10.36 -8.03 3.84
N GLU A 119 -11.17 -9.01 4.23
CA GLU A 119 -11.25 -10.32 3.56
C GLU A 119 -11.65 -10.16 2.10
N ASN A 120 -12.60 -9.27 1.80
CA ASN A 120 -13.02 -8.98 0.43
C ASN A 120 -11.95 -8.28 -0.41
N LEU A 121 -10.91 -7.70 0.20
CA LEU A 121 -9.77 -7.04 -0.45
C LEU A 121 -8.53 -7.92 -0.51
N LYS A 122 -8.52 -9.08 0.16
CA LYS A 122 -7.37 -9.99 0.18
C LYS A 122 -7.13 -10.55 -1.22
N CYS A 123 -5.94 -10.31 -1.76
CA CYS A 123 -5.48 -10.85 -3.04
C CYS A 123 -4.73 -12.17 -2.81
N ASN A 124 -4.60 -12.97 -3.87
CA ASN A 124 -3.92 -14.26 -3.84
C ASN A 124 -2.42 -14.14 -4.10
N ASN A 125 -1.98 -13.03 -4.71
CA ASN A 125 -0.58 -12.64 -4.85
C ASN A 125 -0.22 -11.58 -3.80
N ASP A 126 1.06 -11.54 -3.41
CA ASP A 126 1.61 -10.56 -2.46
C ASP A 126 2.39 -9.44 -3.15
N GLU A 127 2.79 -9.63 -4.42
CA GLU A 127 3.63 -8.70 -5.21
C GLU A 127 3.04 -8.45 -6.61
N ASP A 128 3.32 -7.29 -7.19
CA ASP A 128 3.01 -6.96 -8.59
C ASP A 128 3.92 -7.73 -9.56
N PHE A 129 3.36 -8.19 -10.68
CA PHE A 129 4.09 -9.02 -11.64
C PHE A 129 5.17 -8.27 -12.44
N TYR A 130 5.10 -6.95 -12.53
CA TYR A 130 5.96 -6.15 -13.39
C TYR A 130 6.98 -5.33 -12.61
N THR A 131 6.58 -4.71 -11.49
CA THR A 131 7.53 -4.00 -10.62
C THR A 131 8.15 -4.88 -9.54
N TYR A 132 7.55 -6.03 -9.21
CA TYR A 132 7.89 -6.85 -8.04
C TYR A 132 7.70 -6.12 -6.70
N ASP A 133 7.02 -4.97 -6.70
CA ASP A 133 6.66 -4.30 -5.45
C ASP A 133 5.62 -5.10 -4.71
N GLU A 134 5.78 -5.23 -3.40
CA GLU A 134 4.74 -5.79 -2.55
C GLU A 134 3.46 -4.96 -2.69
N LEU A 135 2.31 -5.62 -2.84
CA LEU A 135 1.01 -4.96 -3.02
C LEU A 135 0.67 -4.00 -1.87
N LYS A 136 1.20 -4.26 -0.68
CA LYS A 136 1.03 -3.42 0.51
C LYS A 136 1.79 -2.08 0.42
N ASN A 137 2.82 -2.01 -0.41
CA ASN A 137 3.66 -0.83 -0.63
C ASN A 137 3.16 0.00 -1.81
N ILE A 138 2.30 -0.56 -2.67
CA ILE A 138 1.68 0.16 -3.79
C ILE A 138 0.76 1.25 -3.23
N GLU A 139 0.91 2.46 -3.76
CA GLU A 139 0.10 3.59 -3.35
C GLU A 139 -1.40 3.32 -3.64
N PRO A 140 -2.33 3.63 -2.72
CA PRO A 140 -3.74 3.25 -2.88
C PRO A 140 -4.41 3.72 -4.18
N LYS A 141 -3.92 4.82 -4.79
CA LYS A 141 -4.41 5.31 -6.08
C LYS A 141 -4.01 4.44 -7.28
N TYR A 142 -2.90 3.72 -7.16
CA TYR A 142 -2.40 2.81 -8.21
C TYR A 142 -2.79 1.36 -7.97
N PHE A 143 -3.29 1.00 -6.79
CA PHE A 143 -3.74 -0.35 -6.51
C PHE A 143 -5.05 -0.70 -7.24
N TYR A 144 -5.05 -1.78 -8.02
CA TYR A 144 -6.25 -2.34 -8.64
C TYR A 144 -6.33 -3.85 -8.41
N SER A 145 -7.53 -4.39 -8.24
CA SER A 145 -7.71 -5.84 -8.15
C SER A 145 -9.02 -6.30 -8.79
N TYR A 146 -8.99 -7.47 -9.40
CA TYR A 146 -10.18 -8.10 -9.97
C TYR A 146 -10.21 -9.59 -9.67
N LYS A 147 -11.39 -10.20 -9.83
CA LYS A 147 -11.57 -11.65 -9.67
C LYS A 147 -11.55 -12.33 -11.03
N ASP A 148 -10.83 -13.43 -11.13
CA ASP A 148 -10.85 -14.29 -12.31
C ASP A 148 -12.16 -15.11 -12.41
N LYS A 149 -12.26 -15.97 -13.42
CA LYS A 149 -13.43 -16.85 -13.63
C LYS A 149 -13.63 -17.85 -12.49
N SER A 150 -12.55 -18.19 -11.79
CA SER A 150 -12.55 -19.09 -10.63
C SER A 150 -12.92 -18.36 -9.32
N GLY A 151 -13.12 -17.03 -9.38
CA GLY A 151 -13.45 -16.20 -8.23
C GLY A 151 -12.24 -15.82 -7.36
N ILE A 152 -11.02 -16.15 -7.78
CA ILE A 152 -9.78 -15.81 -7.10
C ILE A 152 -9.45 -14.35 -7.41
N ARG A 153 -9.12 -13.57 -6.37
CA ARG A 153 -8.77 -12.15 -6.51
C ARG A 153 -7.28 -11.99 -6.75
N TRP A 154 -6.92 -11.23 -7.77
CA TRP A 154 -5.55 -10.86 -8.10
C TRP A 154 -5.38 -9.34 -7.97
N GLY A 155 -4.30 -8.92 -7.31
CA GLY A 155 -3.95 -7.51 -7.11
C GLY A 155 -2.82 -7.08 -8.02
N PHE A 156 -2.84 -5.83 -8.45
CA PHE A 156 -1.91 -5.28 -9.43
C PHE A 156 -1.64 -3.81 -9.14
N ASP A 157 -0.49 -3.33 -9.59
CA ASP A 157 -0.38 -1.93 -9.97
C ASP A 157 -1.16 -1.70 -11.27
N ILE A 158 -2.10 -0.76 -11.27
CA ILE A 158 -2.94 -0.46 -12.42
C ILE A 158 -2.15 -0.01 -13.64
N ARG A 159 -0.98 0.62 -13.43
CA ARG A 159 -0.08 1.04 -14.50
C ARG A 159 0.62 -0.18 -15.13
N SER A 160 0.99 -1.18 -14.32
CA SER A 160 1.51 -2.47 -14.81
C SER A 160 0.45 -3.22 -15.59
N LEU A 161 -0.78 -3.26 -15.06
CA LEU A 161 -1.92 -3.91 -15.70
C LEU A 161 -2.31 -3.25 -17.04
N ASP A 162 -2.27 -1.92 -17.15
CA ASP A 162 -2.51 -1.20 -18.40
C ASP A 162 -1.49 -1.58 -19.48
N LYS A 163 -0.20 -1.68 -19.12
CA LYS A 163 0.85 -2.15 -20.05
C LYS A 163 0.60 -3.58 -20.53
N LEU A 164 0.25 -4.49 -19.63
CA LEU A 164 -0.08 -5.87 -19.97
C LEU A 164 -1.25 -5.94 -20.97
N ILE A 165 -2.30 -5.16 -20.72
CA ILE A 165 -3.48 -5.06 -21.59
C ILE A 165 -3.10 -4.48 -22.96
N GLN A 166 -2.26 -3.45 -23.01
CA GLN A 166 -1.80 -2.85 -24.27
C GLN A 166 -0.98 -3.83 -25.13
N MET A 167 -0.19 -4.69 -24.48
CA MET A 167 0.55 -5.76 -25.17
C MET A 167 -0.34 -6.95 -25.58
N GLY A 168 -1.60 -7.00 -25.13
CA GLY A 168 -2.53 -8.07 -25.44
C GLY A 168 -2.24 -9.37 -24.71
N TYR A 169 -1.54 -9.32 -23.57
CA TYR A 169 -1.24 -10.51 -22.78
C TYR A 169 -2.38 -10.86 -21.81
N PRO A 170 -2.58 -12.16 -21.52
CA PRO A 170 -3.53 -12.60 -20.51
C PRO A 170 -3.02 -12.30 -19.10
N ASN A 171 -3.83 -12.60 -18.08
CA ASN A 171 -3.43 -12.51 -16.68
C ASN A 171 -2.13 -13.32 -16.44
N PRO A 172 -1.09 -12.75 -15.80
CA PRO A 172 0.21 -13.41 -15.65
C PRO A 172 0.19 -14.62 -14.71
N TYR A 173 -0.80 -14.71 -13.81
CA TYR A 173 -0.93 -15.77 -12.82
C TYR A 173 -1.80 -16.94 -13.30
N THR A 174 -2.82 -16.66 -14.13
CA THR A 174 -3.79 -17.68 -14.56
C THR A 174 -3.72 -17.99 -16.06
N THR A 175 -3.03 -17.17 -16.85
CA THR A 175 -2.99 -17.22 -18.33
C THR A 175 -4.35 -17.07 -19.01
N GLU A 176 -5.39 -16.72 -18.25
CA GLU A 176 -6.72 -16.43 -18.77
C GLU A 176 -6.82 -15.02 -19.34
N GLU A 177 -7.63 -14.85 -20.38
CA GLU A 177 -7.95 -13.52 -20.92
C GLU A 177 -8.58 -12.63 -19.86
N ILE A 178 -8.15 -11.36 -19.85
CA ILE A 178 -8.68 -10.35 -18.95
C ILE A 178 -10.11 -10.00 -19.38
N PRO A 179 -11.11 -10.02 -18.49
CA PRO A 179 -12.50 -9.73 -18.85
C PRO A 179 -12.66 -8.36 -19.51
N PRO A 180 -13.52 -8.22 -20.56
CA PRO A 180 -13.73 -6.93 -21.23
C PRO A 180 -14.19 -5.80 -20.32
N SER A 181 -14.95 -6.12 -19.26
CA SER A 181 -15.36 -5.15 -18.23
C SER A 181 -14.16 -4.59 -17.47
N VAL A 182 -13.22 -5.45 -17.08
CA VAL A 182 -11.99 -5.07 -16.38
C VAL A 182 -11.11 -4.20 -17.28
N ILE A 183 -10.99 -4.56 -18.57
CA ILE A 183 -10.23 -3.75 -19.55
C ILE A 183 -10.81 -2.33 -19.65
N LEU A 184 -12.14 -2.20 -19.70
CA LEU A 184 -12.80 -0.90 -19.76
C LEU A 184 -12.57 -0.09 -18.48
N GLU A 185 -12.72 -0.73 -17.31
CA GLU A 185 -12.50 -0.10 -16.00
C GLU A 185 -11.06 0.40 -15.86
N VAL A 186 -10.06 -0.44 -16.19
CA VAL A 186 -8.64 -0.07 -16.15
C VAL A 186 -8.36 1.13 -17.05
N LYS A 187 -8.88 1.14 -18.29
CA LYS A 187 -8.71 2.27 -19.20
C LYS A 187 -9.30 3.57 -18.66
N LEU A 188 -10.50 3.53 -18.09
CA LEU A 188 -11.15 4.72 -17.51
C LEU A 188 -10.41 5.24 -16.27
N ALA A 189 -9.97 4.34 -15.41
CA ALA A 189 -9.18 4.67 -14.22
C ALA A 189 -7.82 5.27 -14.62
N MET A 190 -7.13 4.68 -15.61
CA MET A 190 -5.85 5.20 -16.11
C MET A 190 -5.97 6.58 -16.74
N ASN A 191 -7.05 6.86 -17.48
CA ASN A 191 -7.27 8.20 -18.03
C ASN A 191 -7.45 9.24 -16.90
N SER A 192 -8.26 8.91 -15.89
CA SER A 192 -8.43 9.77 -14.72
C SER A 192 -7.11 10.01 -13.99
N LEU A 193 -6.29 8.97 -13.81
CA LEU A 193 -4.98 9.06 -13.14
C LEU A 193 -3.96 9.90 -13.93
N LYS A 194 -3.97 9.82 -15.26
CA LYS A 194 -3.05 10.60 -16.12
C LYS A 194 -3.35 12.10 -16.08
N ASP A 195 -4.59 12.48 -15.79
CA ASP A 195 -5.01 13.88 -15.67
C ASP A 195 -4.71 14.47 -14.27
N GLU A 196 -4.33 13.64 -13.30
CA GLU A 196 -3.97 14.09 -11.95
C GLU A 196 -2.54 14.66 -11.89
N ASN A 197 -2.38 15.77 -11.15
CA ASN A 197 -1.06 16.32 -10.84
C ASN A 197 -0.26 15.34 -9.97
N GLY A 198 0.91 14.91 -10.45
CA GLY A 198 1.76 13.93 -9.76
C GLY A 198 1.53 12.48 -10.18
N TYR A 199 0.98 12.25 -11.38
CA TYR A 199 1.07 10.96 -12.04
C TYR A 199 2.54 10.57 -12.27
N GLU A 200 2.90 9.37 -11.83
CA GLU A 200 4.23 8.78 -12.05
C GLU A 200 4.10 7.65 -13.07
N ASP A 201 4.72 7.82 -14.24
CA ASP A 201 4.79 6.74 -15.21
C ASP A 201 5.75 5.65 -14.73
N LEU A 202 5.28 4.42 -14.79
CA LEU A 202 5.95 3.24 -14.29
C LEU A 202 7.20 2.91 -15.13
N THR A 203 7.24 3.36 -16.39
CA THR A 203 8.42 3.25 -17.26
C THR A 203 9.59 4.11 -16.77
N ASP A 204 9.30 5.31 -16.30
CA ASP A 204 10.31 6.22 -15.79
C ASP A 204 10.89 5.71 -14.47
N THR A 205 10.07 5.13 -13.59
CA THR A 205 10.52 4.56 -12.32
C THR A 205 11.48 3.38 -12.54
N ILE A 206 11.12 2.40 -13.37
CA ILE A 206 11.99 1.23 -13.64
C ILE A 206 13.31 1.65 -14.29
N VAL A 207 13.29 2.59 -15.24
CA VAL A 207 14.50 3.08 -15.89
C VAL A 207 15.38 3.84 -14.91
N ARG A 208 14.80 4.61 -13.98
CA ARG A 208 15.54 5.30 -12.92
C ARG A 208 16.18 4.31 -11.96
N ASP A 209 15.45 3.31 -11.48
CA ASP A 209 15.96 2.31 -10.54
C ASP A 209 17.09 1.48 -11.15
N ARG A 210 16.98 1.13 -12.44
CA ARG A 210 18.05 0.45 -13.17
C ARG A 210 19.31 1.32 -13.24
N LYS A 211 19.19 2.60 -13.61
CA LYS A 211 20.33 3.53 -13.67
C LYS A 211 20.98 3.71 -12.30
N GLU A 212 20.18 3.78 -11.24
CA GLU A 212 20.67 3.93 -9.87
C GLU A 212 21.41 2.67 -9.40
N THR A 213 20.88 1.49 -9.69
CA THR A 213 21.53 0.19 -9.42
C THR A 213 22.87 0.08 -10.13
N ILE A 214 22.94 0.46 -11.41
CA ILE A 214 24.19 0.48 -12.18
C ILE A 214 25.17 1.48 -11.56
N LYS A 215 24.70 2.67 -11.17
CA LYS A 215 25.54 3.68 -10.53
C LYS A 215 26.15 3.16 -9.23
N GLN A 216 25.39 2.47 -8.39
CA GLN A 216 25.91 1.85 -7.17
C GLN A 216 26.99 0.81 -7.48
N LYS A 217 26.76 -0.08 -8.45
CA LYS A 217 27.79 -1.05 -8.88
C LYS A 217 29.08 -0.37 -9.37
N ILE A 218 28.98 0.77 -10.06
CA ILE A 218 30.16 1.55 -10.48
C ILE A 218 30.90 2.09 -9.26
N VAL A 219 30.17 2.68 -8.30
CA VAL A 219 30.75 3.22 -7.05
C VAL A 219 31.48 2.13 -6.28
N ASP A 220 30.87 0.95 -6.13
CA ASP A 220 31.47 -0.19 -5.44
C ASP A 220 32.77 -0.63 -6.13
N LEU A 221 32.73 -0.84 -7.45
CA LEU A 221 33.91 -1.25 -8.23
C LEU A 221 35.04 -0.22 -8.13
N PHE A 222 34.71 1.07 -8.24
CA PHE A 222 35.71 2.13 -8.23
C PHE A 222 36.32 2.29 -6.83
N SER A 223 35.54 2.06 -5.78
CA SER A 223 36.04 1.97 -4.41
C SER A 223 37.06 0.83 -4.25
N PHE A 224 36.84 -0.34 -4.88
CA PHE A 224 37.82 -1.44 -4.89
C PHE A 224 39.11 -1.08 -5.63
N ILE A 225 39.01 -0.32 -6.72
CA ILE A 225 40.16 0.17 -7.49
C ILE A 225 40.99 1.15 -6.64
N GLU A 226 40.33 2.08 -5.94
CA GLU A 226 40.97 3.03 -5.04
C GLU A 226 41.65 2.36 -3.84
N GLN A 227 41.00 1.36 -3.23
CA GLN A 227 41.62 0.55 -2.17
C GLN A 227 42.86 -0.21 -2.66
N SER A 228 42.92 -0.52 -3.96
CA SER A 228 44.08 -1.15 -4.59
C SER A 228 45.22 -0.16 -4.88
N GLY A 229 45.01 1.14 -4.64
CA GLY A 229 46.02 2.20 -4.75
C GLY A 229 45.95 3.02 -6.03
N TYR A 230 44.90 2.88 -6.84
CA TYR A 230 44.72 3.66 -8.07
C TYR A 230 43.58 4.67 -7.95
N THR A 231 43.82 5.93 -8.32
CA THR A 231 42.78 6.96 -8.36
C THR A 231 41.75 6.65 -9.45
N CYS A 232 40.45 6.62 -9.12
CA CYS A 232 39.42 6.31 -10.10
C CYS A 232 38.08 6.96 -9.74
N HIS A 233 37.65 7.96 -10.50
CA HIS A 233 36.40 8.68 -10.24
C HIS A 233 35.24 8.17 -11.10
N VAL A 234 34.07 8.01 -10.48
CA VAL A 234 32.84 7.46 -11.10
C VAL A 234 32.39 8.29 -12.30
N GLU A 235 32.59 9.60 -12.28
CA GLU A 235 32.27 10.53 -13.37
C GLU A 235 32.99 10.15 -14.67
N TRP A 236 34.21 9.62 -14.58
CA TRP A 236 35.01 9.26 -15.75
C TRP A 236 34.35 8.16 -16.58
N PHE A 237 33.64 7.24 -15.94
CA PHE A 237 32.96 6.12 -16.59
C PHE A 237 31.52 6.46 -16.95
N THR A 238 30.82 7.17 -16.06
CA THR A 238 29.41 7.55 -16.27
C THR A 238 29.22 8.57 -17.39
N VAL A 239 30.23 9.40 -17.70
CA VAL A 239 30.15 10.38 -18.81
C VAL A 239 30.44 9.74 -20.19
N LEU A 240 30.98 8.52 -20.25
CA LEU A 240 31.26 7.87 -21.53
C LEU A 240 30.01 7.70 -22.40
N SER A 241 30.17 7.92 -23.71
CA SER A 241 29.14 7.65 -24.71
C SER A 241 29.14 6.17 -25.09
N VAL A 242 28.03 5.69 -25.67
CA VAL A 242 27.90 4.31 -26.21
C VAL A 242 29.09 3.93 -27.09
N ARG A 243 29.54 4.84 -27.96
CA ARG A 243 30.72 4.62 -28.82
C ARG A 243 32.00 4.41 -28.01
N ARG A 244 32.22 5.21 -26.96
CA ARG A 244 33.42 5.07 -26.10
C ARG A 244 33.35 3.84 -25.20
N LEU A 245 32.16 3.40 -24.78
CA LEU A 245 31.99 2.15 -24.05
C LEU A 245 32.28 0.93 -24.92
N LYS A 246 31.82 0.92 -26.18
CA LYS A 246 32.19 -0.12 -27.16
C LYS A 246 33.70 -0.15 -27.40
N GLU A 247 34.31 1.03 -27.52
CA GLU A 247 35.76 1.15 -27.64
C GLU A 247 36.48 0.61 -26.39
N LEU A 248 35.97 0.93 -25.19
CA LEU A 248 36.54 0.44 -23.93
C LEU A 248 36.53 -1.08 -23.87
N TYR A 249 35.40 -1.72 -24.19
CA TYR A 249 35.31 -3.17 -24.24
C TYR A 249 36.31 -3.76 -25.23
N ARG A 250 36.42 -3.17 -26.43
CA ARG A 250 37.41 -3.60 -27.44
C ARG A 250 38.84 -3.55 -26.92
N GLN A 251 39.22 -2.45 -26.27
CA GLN A 251 40.58 -2.29 -25.71
C GLN A 251 40.84 -3.26 -24.56
N LEU A 252 39.83 -3.53 -23.72
CA LEU A 252 39.93 -4.51 -22.64
C LEU A 252 40.14 -5.93 -23.18
N GLU A 253 39.33 -6.35 -24.15
CA GLU A 253 39.45 -7.64 -24.82
C GLU A 253 40.83 -7.78 -25.48
N ASP A 254 41.28 -6.74 -26.20
CA ASP A 254 42.56 -6.72 -26.89
C ASP A 254 43.76 -6.83 -25.92
N ILE A 255 43.73 -6.06 -24.84
CA ILE A 255 44.77 -6.10 -23.81
C ILE A 255 44.80 -7.46 -23.13
N TRP A 256 43.64 -7.99 -22.72
CA TRP A 256 43.58 -9.25 -22.02
C TRP A 256 44.02 -10.43 -22.89
N ASN A 257 43.55 -10.49 -24.13
CA ASN A 257 43.77 -11.66 -25.00
C ASN A 257 45.11 -11.59 -25.73
N TYR A 258 45.54 -10.41 -26.20
CA TYR A 258 46.65 -10.28 -27.14
C TYR A 258 47.85 -9.51 -26.58
N ARG A 259 47.67 -8.39 -25.86
CA ARG A 259 48.80 -7.50 -25.49
C ARG A 259 49.43 -7.77 -24.13
N SER A 260 48.69 -8.34 -23.17
CA SER A 260 49.16 -8.50 -21.78
C SER A 260 50.33 -9.48 -21.62
N GLN A 261 50.57 -10.36 -22.61
CA GLN A 261 51.60 -11.42 -22.58
C GLN A 261 51.58 -12.30 -21.31
N LEU A 262 50.44 -12.34 -20.60
CA LEU A 262 50.30 -13.12 -19.37
C LEU A 262 50.28 -14.61 -19.67
N SER A 263 50.97 -15.38 -18.83
CA SER A 263 50.81 -16.84 -18.82
C SER A 263 49.38 -17.22 -18.45
N GLN A 264 48.89 -18.35 -18.95
CA GLN A 264 47.54 -18.81 -18.62
C GLN A 264 47.35 -19.04 -17.11
N GLN A 265 48.42 -19.35 -16.38
CA GLN A 265 48.36 -19.46 -14.92
C GLN A 265 48.15 -18.08 -14.28
N MET A 266 48.88 -17.05 -14.71
CA MET A 266 48.70 -15.68 -14.19
C MET A 266 47.29 -15.16 -14.50
N LYS A 267 46.77 -15.42 -15.71
CA LYS A 267 45.39 -15.05 -16.05
C LYS A 267 44.37 -15.71 -15.11
N ARG A 268 44.57 -16.98 -14.73
CA ARG A 268 43.72 -17.69 -13.75
C ARG A 268 43.88 -17.16 -12.32
N ASN A 269 45.07 -16.69 -11.96
CA ASN A 269 45.30 -16.08 -10.65
C ASN A 269 44.58 -14.74 -10.52
N ILE A 270 44.59 -13.93 -11.60
CA ILE A 270 43.91 -12.63 -11.67
C ILE A 270 42.38 -12.80 -11.78
N CYS A 271 41.92 -13.79 -12.55
CA CYS A 271 40.49 -14.09 -12.71
C CYS A 271 40.22 -15.61 -12.58
N PRO A 272 40.04 -16.12 -11.36
CA PRO A 272 39.73 -17.54 -11.16
C PRO A 272 38.29 -17.88 -11.61
N PRO A 273 37.99 -19.17 -11.87
CA PRO A 273 38.90 -20.31 -11.90
C PRO A 273 39.63 -20.50 -13.24
N ASN A 274 39.03 -20.03 -14.35
CA ASN A 274 39.45 -20.38 -15.72
C ASN A 274 39.97 -19.18 -16.54
N ALA A 275 40.05 -17.98 -15.98
CA ALA A 275 40.40 -16.74 -16.69
C ALA A 275 39.42 -16.34 -17.80
N ASP A 276 38.16 -16.73 -17.64
CA ASP A 276 37.10 -16.57 -18.62
C ASP A 276 36.46 -15.18 -18.56
N ILE A 277 37.11 -14.22 -19.22
CA ILE A 277 36.63 -12.84 -19.35
C ILE A 277 36.62 -12.36 -20.79
N PHE A 278 35.76 -11.40 -21.08
CA PHE A 278 35.51 -10.81 -22.40
C PHE A 278 35.10 -11.84 -23.47
N ARG A 279 34.14 -12.71 -23.11
CA ARG A 279 33.62 -13.76 -24.02
C ARG A 279 32.62 -13.25 -25.05
N THR A 280 32.00 -12.10 -24.80
CA THR A 280 31.00 -11.53 -25.71
C THR A 280 31.69 -11.09 -26.99
N PRO A 281 31.34 -11.66 -28.16
CA PRO A 281 31.98 -11.32 -29.41
C PRO A 281 31.79 -9.85 -29.77
N MET A 282 32.81 -9.23 -30.37
CA MET A 282 32.75 -7.81 -30.74
C MET A 282 31.56 -7.48 -31.66
N ILE A 283 31.13 -8.41 -32.52
CA ILE A 283 29.94 -8.21 -33.37
C ILE A 283 28.66 -8.00 -32.55
N GLU A 284 28.52 -8.72 -31.42
CA GLU A 284 27.40 -8.57 -30.49
C GLU A 284 27.52 -7.25 -29.72
N VAL A 285 28.72 -6.93 -29.24
CA VAL A 285 29.02 -5.66 -28.55
C VAL A 285 28.66 -4.45 -29.44
N MET A 286 28.94 -4.54 -30.74
CA MET A 286 28.62 -3.48 -31.69
C MET A 286 27.11 -3.30 -31.94
N ASN A 287 26.28 -4.31 -31.65
CA ASN A 287 24.83 -4.24 -31.82
C ASN A 287 24.10 -3.60 -30.64
N TYR A 288 24.72 -3.48 -29.46
CA TYR A 288 24.10 -2.78 -28.33
C TYR A 288 23.83 -1.31 -28.65
N SER A 289 22.59 -0.87 -28.44
CA SER A 289 22.14 0.52 -28.61
C SER A 289 21.98 1.26 -27.27
N CYS A 290 21.65 0.51 -26.21
CA CYS A 290 21.47 1.00 -24.86
C CYS A 290 22.83 1.21 -24.16
N LYS A 291 22.97 2.34 -23.44
CA LYS A 291 24.21 2.66 -22.72
C LYS A 291 24.36 1.80 -21.47
N GLU A 292 23.26 1.60 -20.76
CA GLU A 292 23.17 0.86 -19.51
C GLU A 292 23.60 -0.60 -19.70
N ASP A 293 23.18 -1.25 -20.79
CA ASP A 293 23.55 -2.63 -21.12
C ASP A 293 25.09 -2.80 -21.28
N LEU A 294 25.73 -1.85 -21.98
CA LEU A 294 27.18 -1.84 -22.15
C LEU A 294 27.93 -1.57 -20.84
N GLN A 295 27.39 -0.68 -20.00
CA GLN A 295 27.96 -0.43 -18.69
C GLN A 295 27.90 -1.69 -17.82
N GLU A 296 26.76 -2.38 -17.77
CA GLU A 296 26.62 -3.63 -17.04
C GLU A 296 27.54 -4.73 -17.56
N LEU A 297 27.67 -4.87 -18.88
CA LEU A 297 28.61 -5.82 -19.49
C LEU A 297 30.04 -5.57 -19.03
N ILE A 298 30.53 -4.32 -19.16
CA ILE A 298 31.90 -3.97 -18.76
C ILE A 298 32.09 -4.15 -17.25
N LEU A 299 31.14 -3.70 -16.44
CA LEU A 299 31.18 -3.86 -14.98
C LEU A 299 31.24 -5.33 -14.57
N HIS A 300 30.41 -6.18 -15.20
CA HIS A 300 30.41 -7.61 -14.95
C HIS A 300 31.77 -8.24 -15.22
N GLU A 301 32.42 -7.89 -16.34
CA GLU A 301 33.74 -8.42 -16.67
C GLU A 301 34.83 -7.93 -15.72
N VAL A 302 34.86 -6.63 -15.41
CA VAL A 302 35.93 -6.03 -14.58
C VAL A 302 35.77 -6.40 -13.10
N THR A 303 34.54 -6.60 -12.62
CA THR A 303 34.29 -7.02 -11.23
C THR A 303 34.92 -8.37 -10.92
N LYS A 304 35.13 -9.24 -11.92
CA LYS A 304 35.81 -10.53 -11.71
C LYS A 304 37.24 -10.39 -11.18
N PHE A 305 37.92 -9.27 -11.45
CA PHE A 305 39.25 -9.00 -10.88
C PHE A 305 39.23 -8.86 -9.36
N THR A 306 38.09 -8.54 -8.74
CA THR A 306 37.95 -8.49 -7.27
C THR A 306 38.17 -9.87 -6.63
N GLN A 307 37.97 -10.94 -7.40
CA GLN A 307 38.08 -12.33 -6.94
C GLN A 307 39.48 -12.93 -7.15
N ALA A 308 40.48 -12.12 -7.48
CA ALA A 308 41.85 -12.59 -7.69
C ALA A 308 42.42 -13.31 -6.45
N GLN A 309 43.36 -14.24 -6.66
CA GLN A 309 43.94 -15.06 -5.59
C GLN A 309 44.76 -14.25 -4.58
N THR A 310 45.46 -13.21 -5.04
CA THR A 310 46.27 -12.33 -4.20
C THR A 310 45.95 -10.86 -4.45
N ASP A 311 46.26 -10.00 -3.48
CA ASP A 311 46.13 -8.55 -3.64
C ASP A 311 46.99 -8.00 -4.79
N SER A 312 48.16 -8.60 -5.02
CA SER A 312 49.03 -8.24 -6.13
C SER A 312 48.39 -8.57 -7.49
N ASP A 313 47.76 -9.74 -7.61
CA ASP A 313 47.06 -10.14 -8.83
C ASP A 313 45.84 -9.26 -9.09
N ARG A 314 45.11 -8.89 -8.03
CA ARG A 314 44.00 -7.93 -8.11
C ARG A 314 44.45 -6.57 -8.63
N LYS A 315 45.53 -6.03 -8.05
CA LYS A 315 46.14 -4.77 -8.48
C LYS A 315 46.55 -4.81 -9.95
N LEU A 316 47.09 -5.94 -10.39
CA LEU A 316 47.48 -6.15 -11.78
C LEU A 316 46.25 -6.19 -12.71
N GLY A 317 45.17 -6.86 -12.32
CA GLY A 317 43.90 -6.85 -13.06
C GLY A 317 43.32 -5.44 -13.24
N PHE A 318 43.27 -4.65 -12.17
CA PHE A 318 42.81 -3.27 -12.24
C PHE A 318 43.74 -2.35 -13.03
N MET A 319 45.05 -2.61 -13.01
CA MET A 319 46.01 -1.90 -13.87
C MET A 319 45.65 -2.08 -15.34
N TYR A 320 45.38 -3.31 -15.80
CA TYR A 320 44.97 -3.56 -17.19
C TYR A 320 43.65 -2.88 -17.54
N PHE A 321 42.71 -2.84 -16.60
CA PHE A 321 41.49 -2.06 -16.77
C PHE A 321 41.78 -0.57 -16.99
N LEU A 322 42.65 0.03 -16.16
CA LEU A 322 43.01 1.44 -16.25
C LEU A 322 43.79 1.76 -17.54
N ILE A 323 44.59 0.83 -18.07
CA ILE A 323 45.24 1.00 -19.37
C ILE A 323 44.18 1.16 -20.47
N ALA A 324 43.21 0.25 -20.55
CA ALA A 324 42.12 0.34 -21.52
C ALA A 324 41.28 1.60 -21.30
N PHE A 325 40.99 1.93 -20.04
CA PHE A 325 40.16 3.05 -19.67
C PHE A 325 40.81 4.41 -19.98
N GLY A 326 42.13 4.52 -19.81
CA GLY A 326 42.91 5.69 -20.22
C GLY A 326 42.86 5.94 -21.73
N MET A 327 42.65 4.91 -22.56
CA MET A 327 42.53 5.09 -24.02
C MET A 327 41.23 5.80 -24.43
N VAL A 328 40.18 5.70 -23.62
CA VAL A 328 38.84 6.24 -23.94
C VAL A 328 38.43 7.42 -23.07
N SER A 329 39.05 7.57 -21.90
CA SER A 329 38.77 8.61 -20.91
C SER A 329 40.01 9.50 -20.72
N PRO A 330 40.00 10.74 -21.26
CA PRO A 330 41.10 11.69 -21.07
C PRO A 330 41.40 11.96 -19.59
N GLN A 331 40.36 12.03 -18.75
CA GLN A 331 40.51 12.29 -17.33
C GLN A 331 41.27 11.15 -16.63
N CYS A 332 40.94 9.90 -16.97
CA CYS A 332 41.68 8.73 -16.49
C CYS A 332 43.13 8.75 -16.98
N TYR A 333 43.35 9.10 -18.25
CA TYR A 333 44.70 9.20 -18.81
C TYR A 333 45.55 10.23 -18.06
N HIS A 334 45.03 11.43 -17.84
CA HIS A 334 45.76 12.50 -17.14
C HIS A 334 46.08 12.15 -15.69
N ALA A 335 45.18 11.47 -14.99
CA ALA A 335 45.42 11.04 -13.60
C ALA A 335 46.53 10.00 -13.46
N HIS A 336 46.81 9.25 -14.54
CA HIS A 336 47.74 8.11 -14.57
C HIS A 336 48.84 8.29 -15.62
N VAL A 337 49.08 9.53 -16.06
CA VAL A 337 49.96 9.84 -17.20
C VAL A 337 51.39 9.34 -17.00
N ASP A 338 51.86 9.35 -15.75
CA ASP A 338 53.22 8.99 -15.36
C ASP A 338 53.61 7.57 -15.76
N TRP A 339 52.65 6.64 -15.79
CA TRP A 339 52.92 5.24 -16.16
C TRP A 339 52.15 4.80 -17.41
N LEU A 340 50.99 5.40 -17.71
CA LEU A 340 50.25 5.11 -18.94
C LEU A 340 50.98 5.57 -20.20
N SER A 341 51.70 6.69 -20.16
CA SER A 341 52.45 7.20 -21.32
C SER A 341 53.50 6.22 -21.85
N PHE A 342 54.07 5.38 -20.98
CA PHE A 342 55.02 4.32 -21.35
C PHE A 342 54.36 3.05 -21.89
N MET A 343 53.09 2.82 -21.57
CA MET A 343 52.32 1.61 -21.96
C MET A 343 51.49 1.81 -23.24
N MET A 344 51.26 3.07 -23.63
CA MET A 344 50.40 3.44 -24.77
C MET A 344 51.17 3.80 -26.05
N ASN A 345 52.50 3.91 -25.97
CA ASN A 345 53.40 3.95 -27.11
C ASN A 345 53.93 2.54 -27.40
#